data_AF-A0ABD5R7N2-F1
#
_entry.id   AF-A0ABD5R7N2-F1
#
_cell.length_a   1.000
_cell.length_b   1.000
_cell.length_c   1.000
_cell.angle_alpha   90.00
_cell.angle_beta   90.00
_cell.angle_gamma   90.00
#
_symmetry.space_group_name_H-M   'P 1'
#
loop_
_entity.id
_entity.type
_entity.pdbx_description
1 polymer ?
#
loop_
_entity_poly.entity_id
_entity_poly.type
_entity_poly.pdbx_seq_one_letter_code
_entity_poly.pdbx_strand_id
1 'polypeptide(L)'
;MSDGDGASSPSDSESDADLGLDPVVDDAEAAAADGDFPADPERVAFLRDIADDVRGESGESRQLAAILYRVSDLYDPEEETSPVEIYRNVEHIMEIKAQGGIDR
;
A
#
# COMPACT_ATOMS: atom_id res chain seq x y z
N MET A 1 -23.21 46.69 -33.96
CA MET A 1 -23.25 46.51 -32.50
C MET A 1 -23.59 45.04 -32.29
N SER A 2 -22.57 44.18 -32.27
CA SER A 2 -21.77 43.73 -31.11
C SER A 2 -22.43 42.60 -30.33
N ASP A 3 -21.90 41.40 -30.56
CA ASP A 3 -21.28 40.46 -29.62
C ASP A 3 -22.01 40.08 -28.33
N GLY A 4 -22.05 38.77 -28.09
CA GLY A 4 -22.43 38.17 -26.81
C GLY A 4 -22.33 36.64 -26.82
N ASP A 5 -21.17 36.12 -27.23
CA ASP A 5 -20.74 34.74 -26.96
C ASP A 5 -20.53 34.58 -25.44
N GLY A 6 -21.00 33.48 -24.88
CA GLY A 6 -20.99 33.21 -23.43
C GLY A 6 -20.98 31.71 -23.17
N ALA A 7 -19.80 31.14 -23.35
CA ALA A 7 -19.44 29.74 -23.24
C ALA A 7 -19.64 29.13 -21.83
N SER A 8 -19.86 27.81 -21.82
CA SER A 8 -19.27 26.78 -20.92
C SER A 8 -19.50 26.89 -19.40
N SER A 9 -19.79 25.85 -18.61
CA SER A 9 -19.62 24.40 -18.73
C SER A 9 -20.64 23.70 -17.82
N PRO A 10 -21.04 22.44 -18.08
CA PRO A 10 -21.54 21.59 -17.02
C PRO A 10 -20.44 21.38 -15.98
N SER A 11 -20.79 21.53 -14.71
CA SER A 11 -19.95 21.22 -13.56
C SER A 11 -19.66 19.72 -13.58
N ASP A 12 -18.48 19.34 -14.07
CA ASP A 12 -17.89 18.04 -13.79
C ASP A 12 -17.69 17.94 -12.27
N SER A 13 -18.67 17.34 -11.59
CA SER A 13 -18.41 16.63 -10.35
C SER A 13 -17.70 15.34 -10.73
N GLU A 14 -16.41 15.42 -11.00
CA GLU A 14 -15.56 14.24 -11.00
C GLU A 14 -15.54 13.71 -9.57
N SER A 15 -16.29 12.64 -9.35
CA SER A 15 -16.16 11.84 -8.15
C SER A 15 -14.75 11.26 -8.13
N ASP A 16 -13.92 11.71 -7.19
CA ASP A 16 -12.65 11.09 -6.78
C ASP A 16 -12.88 9.69 -6.16
N ALA A 17 -13.64 8.82 -6.85
CA ALA A 17 -13.98 7.47 -6.43
C ALA A 17 -13.48 6.41 -7.43
N ASP A 18 -12.53 6.77 -8.28
CA ASP A 18 -11.82 5.83 -9.14
C ASP A 18 -10.32 6.13 -9.08
N LEU A 19 -9.69 5.82 -7.95
CA LEU A 19 -8.25 5.65 -8.00
C LEU A 19 -7.86 4.37 -8.75
N GLY A 20 -8.79 3.45 -9.08
CA GLY A 20 -8.52 2.33 -9.98
C GLY A 20 -7.29 1.49 -9.62
N LEU A 21 -6.77 1.63 -8.39
CA LEU A 21 -5.58 0.95 -7.91
C LEU A 21 -5.98 -0.39 -7.31
N ASP A 22 -6.79 -1.15 -8.04
CA ASP A 22 -6.75 -2.59 -7.86
C ASP A 22 -5.72 -3.08 -8.88
N PRO A 23 -4.46 -3.29 -8.48
CA PRO A 23 -3.49 -3.83 -9.41
C PRO A 23 -4.06 -5.16 -9.92
N VAL A 24 -4.32 -5.23 -11.22
CA VAL A 24 -4.76 -6.46 -11.89
C VAL A 24 -3.54 -7.38 -11.92
N VAL A 25 -3.24 -8.00 -10.78
CA VAL A 25 -2.18 -9.00 -10.68
C VAL A 25 -2.79 -10.28 -11.25
N ASP A 26 -2.34 -10.70 -12.43
CA ASP A 26 -2.69 -12.02 -12.95
C ASP A 26 -2.31 -13.07 -11.89
N ASP A 27 -3.17 -14.08 -11.63
CA ASP A 27 -2.89 -15.15 -10.64
C ASP A 27 -1.53 -15.83 -10.87
N ALA A 28 -1.05 -15.84 -12.13
CA ALA A 28 0.27 -16.33 -12.51
C ALA A 28 1.42 -15.39 -12.10
N GLU A 29 1.22 -14.07 -12.09
CA GLU A 29 2.17 -13.08 -11.54
C GLU A 29 2.12 -13.03 -10.01
N ALA A 30 0.96 -13.25 -9.38
CA ALA A 30 0.87 -13.42 -7.93
C ALA A 30 1.59 -14.69 -7.45
N ALA A 31 1.50 -15.79 -8.22
CA ALA A 31 2.27 -17.00 -8.00
C ALA A 31 3.76 -16.85 -8.36
N ALA A 32 4.13 -15.88 -9.21
CA ALA A 32 5.53 -15.49 -9.45
C ALA A 32 6.04 -14.48 -8.40
N ALA A 33 5.14 -13.81 -7.69
CA ALA A 33 5.44 -12.95 -6.53
C ALA A 33 5.77 -13.77 -5.28
N ASP A 34 5.47 -15.08 -5.26
CA ASP A 34 6.21 -16.12 -4.51
C ASP A 34 7.64 -16.29 -5.10
N GLY A 35 8.27 -15.17 -5.47
CA GLY A 35 9.64 -15.14 -5.95
C GLY A 35 10.54 -15.62 -4.82
N ASP A 36 11.56 -16.40 -5.17
CA ASP A 36 12.64 -16.70 -4.24
C ASP A 36 13.26 -15.37 -3.79
N PHE A 37 13.08 -15.01 -2.51
CA PHE A 37 13.70 -13.82 -1.91
C PHE A 37 15.05 -14.28 -1.36
N PRO A 38 16.16 -14.14 -2.11
CA PRO A 38 17.45 -14.56 -1.61
C PRO A 38 17.80 -13.72 -0.36
N ALA A 39 18.43 -14.38 0.61
CA ALA A 39 18.92 -13.72 1.80
C ALA A 39 19.78 -12.49 1.42
N ASP A 40 19.36 -11.31 1.86
CA ASP A 40 19.98 -10.03 1.50
C ASP A 40 20.04 -9.13 2.75
N PRO A 41 21.06 -9.32 3.61
CA PRO A 41 21.16 -8.58 4.88
C PRO A 41 21.33 -7.07 4.67
N GLU A 42 21.89 -6.64 3.54
CA GLU A 42 21.99 -5.22 3.20
C GLU A 42 20.61 -4.62 2.95
N ARG A 43 19.75 -5.35 2.23
CA ARG A 43 18.37 -4.93 1.98
C ARG A 43 17.51 -4.97 3.24
N VAL A 44 17.70 -5.98 4.11
CA VAL A 44 17.07 -6.00 5.44
C VAL A 44 17.40 -4.74 6.22
N ALA A 45 18.70 -4.42 6.37
CA ALA A 45 19.15 -3.26 7.10
C ALA A 45 18.61 -1.96 6.50
N PHE A 46 18.67 -1.82 5.17
CA PHE A 46 18.17 -0.63 4.47
C PHE A 46 16.66 -0.40 4.68
N LEU A 47 15.85 -1.46 4.60
CA LEU A 47 14.41 -1.35 4.82
C LEU A 47 14.08 -1.00 6.27
N ARG A 48 14.84 -1.55 7.23
CA ARG A 48 14.68 -1.24 8.66
C ARG A 48 15.10 0.20 8.98
N ASP A 49 16.18 0.69 8.37
CA ASP A 49 16.60 2.09 8.50
C ASP A 49 15.52 3.06 8.00
N ILE A 50 14.92 2.78 6.84
CA ILE A 50 13.80 3.59 6.32
C ILE A 50 12.59 3.47 7.26
N ALA A 51 12.27 2.26 7.73
CA ALA A 51 11.16 2.04 8.65
C ALA A 51 11.29 2.89 9.92
N ASP A 52 12.51 3.01 10.45
CA ASP A 52 12.80 3.86 11.61
C ASP A 52 12.71 5.35 11.28
N ASP A 53 13.18 5.79 10.12
CA ASP A 53 13.11 7.19 9.70
C ASP A 53 11.67 7.69 9.53
N VAL A 54 10.79 6.87 8.93
CA VAL A 54 9.39 7.24 8.68
C VAL A 54 8.48 7.05 9.90
N ARG A 55 9.00 6.49 11.00
CA ARG A 55 8.23 6.18 12.21
C ARG A 55 7.92 7.43 13.03
N GLY A 56 6.88 8.14 12.62
CA GLY A 56 6.29 9.24 13.39
C GLY A 56 5.31 8.78 14.50
N GLU A 57 4.67 9.74 15.16
CA GLU A 57 3.73 9.49 16.28
C GLU A 57 2.30 9.10 15.82
N SER A 58 1.97 9.33 14.55
CA SER A 58 0.64 9.05 14.02
C SER A 58 0.38 7.54 13.91
N GLY A 59 -0.88 7.15 13.79
CA GLY A 59 -1.25 5.75 13.57
C GLY A 59 -0.75 5.27 12.20
N GLU A 60 -0.88 6.14 11.19
CA GLU A 60 -0.47 5.91 9.80
C GLU A 60 1.04 5.76 9.66
N SER A 61 1.83 6.64 10.28
CA SER A 61 3.30 6.56 10.24
C SER A 61 3.81 5.29 10.92
N ARG A 62 3.20 4.89 12.04
CA ARG A 62 3.52 3.61 12.71
C ARG A 62 3.11 2.41 11.88
N GLN A 63 1.97 2.48 11.19
CA GLN A 63 1.52 1.41 10.30
C GLN A 63 2.48 1.25 9.11
N LEU A 64 2.89 2.35 8.49
CA LEU A 64 3.86 2.32 7.38
C LEU A 64 5.20 1.69 7.81
N ALA A 65 5.73 2.12 8.96
CA ALA A 65 6.94 1.53 9.52
C ALA A 65 6.78 0.02 9.75
N ALA A 66 5.65 -0.42 10.31
CA ALA A 66 5.39 -1.84 10.56
C ALA A 66 5.33 -2.67 9.27
N ILE A 67 4.77 -2.13 8.18
CA ILE A 67 4.77 -2.79 6.87
C ILE A 67 6.20 -2.95 6.35
N LEU A 68 7.03 -1.89 6.44
CA LEU A 68 8.42 -1.93 5.99
C LEU A 68 9.24 -2.97 6.77
N TYR A 69 9.04 -3.06 8.09
CA TYR A 69 9.63 -4.13 8.89
C TYR A 69 9.20 -5.52 8.38
N ARG A 70 7.91 -5.74 8.15
CA ARG A 70 7.41 -7.03 7.66
C ARG A 70 7.96 -7.38 6.27
N VAL A 71 8.13 -6.40 5.39
CA VAL A 71 8.74 -6.58 4.07
C VAL A 71 10.24 -6.87 4.20
N SER A 72 10.93 -6.31 5.21
CA SER A 72 12.33 -6.62 5.47
C SER A 72 12.54 -8.10 5.80
N ASP A 73 11.59 -8.70 6.53
CA ASP A 73 11.64 -10.11 6.92
C ASP A 73 11.70 -11.06 5.70
N LEU A 74 11.21 -10.64 4.52
CA LEU A 74 11.27 -11.46 3.30
C LEU A 74 12.70 -11.79 2.89
N TYR A 75 13.66 -10.95 3.26
CA TYR A 75 15.07 -11.08 2.92
C TYR A 75 15.91 -11.63 4.07
N ASP A 76 15.29 -11.92 5.21
CA ASP A 76 15.93 -12.44 6.41
C ASP A 76 15.74 -13.96 6.48
N PRO A 77 16.80 -14.78 6.30
CA PRO A 77 16.65 -16.24 6.29
C PRO A 77 16.26 -16.84 7.64
N GLU A 78 16.32 -16.05 8.72
CA GLU A 78 15.88 -16.48 10.06
C GLU A 78 14.39 -16.22 10.31
N GLU A 79 13.73 -15.43 9.45
CA GLU A 79 12.32 -15.07 9.57
C GLU A 79 11.46 -15.90 8.59
N GLU A 80 10.33 -16.42 9.09
CA GLU A 80 9.32 -17.07 8.24
C GLU A 80 8.25 -16.04 7.87
N THR A 81 8.31 -15.55 6.63
CA THR A 81 7.31 -14.64 6.07
C THR A 81 7.10 -14.90 4.59
N SER A 82 5.89 -14.66 4.11
CA SER A 82 5.56 -14.70 2.69
C SER A 82 4.92 -13.38 2.24
N PRO A 83 5.14 -12.95 0.99
CA PRO A 83 4.52 -11.74 0.46
C PRO A 83 3.00 -11.77 0.56
N VAL A 84 2.38 -12.94 0.37
CA VAL A 84 0.94 -13.15 0.47
C VAL A 84 0.44 -12.86 1.88
N GLU A 85 1.16 -13.26 2.93
CA GLU A 85 0.82 -12.93 4.31
C GLU A 85 0.91 -11.44 4.60
N ILE A 86 1.89 -10.74 4.02
CA ILE A 86 2.03 -9.28 4.16
C ILE A 86 0.84 -8.58 3.49
N TYR A 87 0.56 -8.94 2.24
CA TYR A 87 -0.51 -8.35 1.44
C TYR A 87 -1.88 -8.54 2.12
N ARG A 88 -2.21 -9.75 2.56
CA ARG A 88 -3.49 -10.04 3.24
C ARG A 88 -3.66 -9.29 4.55
N ASN A 89 -2.59 -9.07 5.31
CA ASN A 89 -2.66 -8.28 6.53
C ASN A 89 -2.98 -6.80 6.22
N VAL A 90 -2.35 -6.23 5.19
CA VAL A 90 -2.59 -4.82 4.80
C VAL A 90 -3.99 -4.64 4.23
N GLU A 91 -4.41 -5.51 3.33
CA GLU A 91 -5.76 -5.54 2.74
C GLU A 91 -6.83 -5.58 3.84
N HIS A 92 -6.71 -6.52 4.79
CA HIS A 92 -7.65 -6.65 5.89
C HIS A 92 -7.74 -5.40 6.78
N ILE A 93 -6.61 -4.73 7.05
CA ILE A 93 -6.61 -3.49 7.84
C ILE A 93 -7.33 -2.36 7.08
N MET A 94 -7.16 -2.28 5.76
CA MET A 94 -7.83 -1.28 4.94
C MET A 94 -9.34 -1.54 4.84
N GLU A 95 -9.75 -2.81 4.71
CA GLU A 95 -11.17 -3.21 4.75
C GLU A 95 -11.84 -2.83 6.07
N ILE A 96 -11.20 -3.13 7.21
CA ILE A 96 -11.73 -2.78 8.53
C ILE A 96 -11.83 -1.26 8.70
N LYS A 97 -10.82 -0.51 8.24
CA LYS A 97 -10.85 0.96 8.28
C LYS A 97 -11.99 1.52 7.41
N ALA A 98 -12.19 0.96 6.22
CA ALA A 98 -13.28 1.33 5.32
C ALA A 98 -14.67 1.04 5.91
N GLN A 99 -14.78 0.00 6.76
CA GLN A 99 -16.04 -0.39 7.42
C GLN A 99 -16.31 0.32 8.75
N GLY A 100 -15.45 1.26 9.18
CA GLY A 100 -15.66 2.08 10.38
C GLY A 100 -14.95 1.60 11.64
N GLY A 101 -14.02 0.64 11.55
CA GLY A 101 -13.21 0.15 12.68
C GLY A 101 -13.83 -1.04 13.44
N ILE A 102 -13.07 -1.58 14.40
CA ILE A 102 -13.42 -2.79 15.20
C ILE A 102 -14.47 -2.47 16.28
N ASP A 103 -14.73 -1.19 16.54
CA ASP A 103 -15.65 -0.75 17.59
C ASP A 103 -17.09 -0.71 17.08
N ARG A 104 -17.79 -1.82 17.30
CA ARG A 104 -19.25 -1.84 17.36
C ARG A 104 -19.71 -2.30 18.73
#